data_AF-A0AAP6BBN6-F1
#
_entry.id   AF-A0AAP6BBN6-F1
#
_cell.length_a   1.000
_cell.length_b   1.000
_cell.length_c   1.000
_cell.angle_alpha   90.00
_cell.angle_beta   90.00
_cell.angle_gamma   90.00
#
_symmetry.space_group_name_H-M   'P 1'
#
loop_
_entity.id
_entity.type
_entity.pdbx_description
1 polymer ?
#
loop_
_entity_poly.entity_id
_entity_poly.type
_entity_poly.pdbx_seq_one_letter_code
_entity_poly.pdbx_strand_id
1 'polypeptide(L)'
;MRIALRAAVAALALTGVGVGTITTAHATTKTEAANCVGTATVASAYGAGFKVKLVSSADNGASATLVDNKGRFVARVDQSKSANLSVGIRINGVLSAKPVFQQRSQGGPTPWKSVAFPALSASCTQKGKLVRTQKLDAHQRAQIFKVADQHYQARVFKDNKLVSFVDANVRSGAAVVGNRTFVLISSGETLTWTGVAGPKAKLGRYKLVNGVKVKLVHDKKKGYGAQGTTGHGTFPVVYAPARPVVLQDDATIVVLTSNGTLSGYVYGQKQKAPVYLGA
;
A
#
# COMPACT_ATOMS: atom_id res chain seq x y z
N MET A 1 -48.60 -22.10 3.68
CA MET A 1 -48.41 -23.34 2.91
C MET A 1 -46.92 -23.69 2.91
N ARG A 2 -46.56 -24.81 3.54
CA ARG A 2 -45.19 -25.35 3.58
C ARG A 2 -45.05 -26.32 2.40
N ILE A 3 -44.03 -26.16 1.57
CA ILE A 3 -43.63 -27.19 0.61
C ILE A 3 -42.15 -27.44 0.87
N ALA A 4 -41.89 -28.56 1.54
CA ALA A 4 -40.58 -29.19 1.60
C ALA A 4 -40.39 -30.01 0.31
N LEU A 5 -39.22 -29.92 -0.30
CA LEU A 5 -38.79 -30.91 -1.29
C LEU A 5 -37.39 -31.40 -0.91
N ARG A 6 -37.35 -32.65 -0.44
CA ARG A 6 -36.15 -33.48 -0.40
C ARG A 6 -35.91 -34.01 -1.80
N ALA A 7 -34.69 -33.90 -2.30
CA ALA A 7 -34.22 -34.70 -3.42
C ALA A 7 -32.81 -35.21 -3.09
N ALA A 8 -32.71 -36.54 -2.99
CA ALA A 8 -31.46 -37.30 -2.98
C ALA A 8 -30.97 -37.52 -4.43
N VAL A 9 -29.94 -38.37 -4.60
CA VAL A 9 -29.27 -38.84 -5.84
C VAL A 9 -27.99 -38.05 -6.15
N ALA A 10 -26.81 -38.62 -6.42
CA ALA A 10 -26.30 -39.99 -6.50
C ALA A 10 -24.79 -39.99 -6.17
N ALA A 11 -24.28 -41.09 -5.61
CA ALA A 11 -22.85 -41.35 -5.53
C ALA A 11 -22.37 -41.95 -6.85
N LEU A 12 -21.46 -41.26 -7.53
CA LEU A 12 -20.70 -41.79 -8.68
C LEU A 12 -19.35 -42.29 -8.16
N ALA A 13 -19.13 -43.60 -8.24
CA ALA A 13 -17.81 -44.20 -8.10
C ALA A 13 -17.07 -44.08 -9.44
N LEU A 14 -15.95 -43.35 -9.46
CA LEU A 14 -14.98 -43.44 -10.55
C LEU A 14 -13.80 -44.31 -10.11
N THR A 15 -13.73 -45.50 -10.69
CA THR A 15 -12.50 -46.27 -10.87
C THR A 15 -11.84 -45.80 -12.16
N GLY A 16 -10.53 -45.52 -12.15
CA GLY A 16 -9.84 -45.16 -13.39
C GLY A 16 -8.46 -44.56 -13.19
N VAL A 17 -7.45 -45.38 -13.39
CA VAL A 17 -6.02 -45.16 -13.23
C VAL A 17 -5.49 -44.27 -14.37
N GLY A 18 -4.68 -43.25 -14.04
CA GLY A 18 -4.03 -42.39 -15.02
C GLY A 18 -2.93 -41.55 -14.36
N VAL A 19 -1.71 -42.09 -14.37
CA VAL A 19 -0.52 -41.49 -13.76
C VAL A 19 -0.04 -40.34 -14.66
N GLY A 20 -0.41 -39.11 -14.30
CA GLY A 20 0.13 -37.89 -14.87
C GLY A 20 0.40 -36.89 -13.76
N THR A 21 1.62 -36.88 -13.22
CA THR A 21 2.06 -35.94 -12.19
C THR A 21 2.25 -34.55 -12.78
N ILE A 22 1.15 -33.83 -13.02
CA ILE A 22 1.19 -32.37 -13.11
C ILE A 22 1.36 -31.88 -11.68
N THR A 23 2.61 -31.59 -11.29
CA THR A 23 2.93 -30.88 -10.04
C THR A 23 2.48 -29.42 -10.17
N THR A 24 1.18 -29.17 -10.08
CA THR A 24 0.68 -27.84 -9.70
C THR A 24 1.17 -27.59 -8.28
N ALA A 25 2.20 -26.75 -8.15
CA ALA A 25 2.74 -26.30 -6.89
C ALA A 25 1.63 -25.61 -6.08
N HIS A 26 1.04 -26.37 -5.16
CA HIS A 26 0.08 -25.83 -4.21
C HIS A 26 0.87 -24.96 -3.22
N ALA A 27 0.67 -23.66 -3.31
CA ALA A 27 1.14 -22.73 -2.30
C ALA A 27 0.48 -23.12 -0.97
N THR A 28 1.27 -23.49 0.03
CA THR A 28 0.81 -23.69 1.40
C THR A 28 0.42 -22.32 1.97
N THR A 29 -0.88 -22.00 1.90
CA THR A 29 -1.45 -20.76 2.42
C THR A 29 -1.69 -20.91 3.91
N LYS A 30 -0.95 -20.16 4.74
CA LYS A 30 -1.33 -19.92 6.14
C LYS A 30 -2.04 -18.56 6.19
N THR A 31 -3.36 -18.58 6.33
CA THR A 31 -4.20 -17.39 6.46
C THR A 31 -4.25 -17.00 7.92
N GLU A 32 -3.43 -16.04 8.35
CA GLU A 32 -3.52 -15.47 9.69
C GLU A 32 -4.49 -14.27 9.65
N ALA A 33 -5.77 -14.58 9.92
CA ALA A 33 -6.92 -13.70 9.67
C ALA A 33 -6.96 -12.39 10.48
N ALA A 34 -6.07 -12.21 11.46
CA ALA A 34 -6.05 -11.02 12.32
C ALA A 34 -5.35 -9.80 11.68
N ASN A 35 -4.41 -9.99 10.76
CA ASN A 35 -3.51 -8.91 10.29
C ASN A 35 -3.66 -8.53 8.81
N CYS A 36 -4.64 -9.09 8.08
CA CYS A 36 -4.81 -8.87 6.65
C CYS A 36 -3.51 -8.99 5.83
N VAL A 37 -2.72 -9.99 6.19
CA VAL A 37 -1.49 -10.38 5.49
C VAL A 37 -1.67 -11.79 4.93
N GLY A 38 -1.56 -11.90 3.62
CA GLY A 38 -1.42 -13.18 2.92
C GLY A 38 0.06 -13.43 2.67
N THR A 39 0.55 -14.62 3.03
CA THR A 39 1.92 -15.02 2.72
C THR A 39 1.92 -16.31 1.89
N ALA A 40 2.85 -16.41 0.96
CA ALA A 40 3.12 -17.61 0.20
C ALA A 40 4.61 -17.72 -0.05
N THR A 41 5.13 -18.94 -0.12
CA THR A 41 6.51 -19.20 -0.56
C THR A 41 6.46 -19.98 -1.85
N VAL A 42 7.18 -19.50 -2.86
CA VAL A 42 7.25 -20.16 -4.18
C VAL A 42 8.69 -20.46 -4.56
N ALA A 43 8.87 -21.47 -5.41
CA ALA A 43 10.17 -21.80 -5.96
C ALA A 43 10.68 -20.65 -6.84
N SER A 44 11.97 -20.35 -6.69
CA SER A 44 12.64 -19.35 -7.53
C SER A 44 12.96 -19.92 -8.91
N ALA A 45 12.98 -19.05 -9.94
CA ALA A 45 13.49 -19.41 -11.25
C ALA A 45 15.00 -19.75 -11.27
N TYR A 46 15.74 -19.49 -10.18
CA TYR A 46 17.16 -19.80 -10.03
C TYR A 46 17.49 -21.27 -9.75
N GLY A 47 16.49 -22.13 -9.60
CA GLY A 47 16.70 -23.56 -9.37
C GLY A 47 16.81 -23.94 -7.89
N ALA A 48 17.33 -25.14 -7.63
CA ALA A 48 17.21 -25.82 -6.35
C ALA A 48 17.75 -24.99 -5.18
N GLY A 49 16.88 -24.80 -4.16
CA GLY A 49 17.21 -24.12 -2.91
C GLY A 49 16.81 -22.65 -2.84
N PHE A 50 16.70 -21.92 -3.96
CA PHE A 50 16.22 -20.54 -3.91
C PHE A 50 14.69 -20.47 -3.77
N LYS A 51 14.21 -19.55 -2.93
CA LYS A 51 12.78 -19.35 -2.67
C LYS A 51 12.40 -17.89 -2.75
N VAL A 52 11.16 -17.61 -3.10
CA VAL A 52 10.58 -16.27 -3.05
C VAL A 52 9.45 -16.27 -2.04
N LYS A 53 9.59 -15.42 -1.02
CA LYS A 53 8.52 -15.13 -0.06
C LYS A 53 7.67 -13.99 -0.64
N LEU A 54 6.43 -14.31 -0.99
CA LEU A 54 5.41 -13.37 -1.42
C LEU A 54 4.58 -12.96 -0.21
N VAL A 55 4.43 -11.66 -0.03
CA VAL A 55 3.58 -11.07 1.01
C VAL A 55 2.62 -10.11 0.34
N SER A 56 1.33 -10.37 0.46
CA SER A 56 0.28 -9.41 0.16
C SER A 56 -0.21 -8.86 1.50
N SER A 57 -0.28 -7.55 1.64
CA SER A 57 -0.76 -6.92 2.86
C SER A 57 -1.69 -5.77 2.51
N ALA A 58 -2.83 -5.68 3.20
CA ALA A 58 -3.70 -4.52 3.10
C ALA A 58 -2.96 -3.23 3.48
N ASP A 59 -1.99 -3.32 4.40
CA ASP A 59 -1.24 -2.20 4.97
C ASP A 59 0.11 -1.93 4.31
N ASN A 60 0.69 -2.90 3.60
CA ASN A 60 2.02 -2.75 3.01
C ASN A 60 2.05 -3.01 1.49
N GLY A 61 0.90 -3.35 0.89
CA GLY A 61 0.82 -3.76 -0.51
C GLY A 61 1.54 -5.09 -0.76
N ALA A 62 1.84 -5.37 -2.02
CA ALA A 62 2.57 -6.58 -2.41
C ALA A 62 4.09 -6.41 -2.25
N SER A 63 4.76 -7.41 -1.67
CA SER A 63 6.22 -7.49 -1.62
C SER A 63 6.73 -8.91 -1.85
N ALA A 64 7.80 -9.04 -2.63
CA ALA A 64 8.45 -10.31 -2.90
C ALA A 64 9.90 -10.24 -2.44
N THR A 65 10.30 -11.20 -1.61
CA THR A 65 11.68 -11.32 -1.10
C THR A 65 12.29 -12.61 -1.60
N LEU A 66 13.35 -12.49 -2.40
CA LEU A 66 14.17 -13.60 -2.85
C LEU A 66 15.17 -13.98 -1.75
N VAL A 67 15.20 -15.27 -1.42
CA VAL A 67 16.16 -15.86 -0.47
C VAL A 67 16.91 -17.03 -1.11
N ASP A 68 18.14 -17.25 -0.65
CA ASP A 68 18.97 -18.39 -1.07
C ASP A 68 18.60 -19.69 -0.35
N ASN A 69 19.35 -20.76 -0.62
CA ASN A 69 19.19 -22.09 -0.02
C ASN A 69 19.43 -22.14 1.49
N LYS A 70 20.12 -21.14 2.05
CA LYS A 70 20.35 -20.97 3.49
C LYS A 70 19.34 -19.99 4.12
N GLY A 71 18.35 -19.52 3.35
CA GLY A 71 17.37 -18.54 3.78
C GLY A 71 17.91 -17.11 3.87
N ARG A 72 19.10 -16.83 3.34
CA ARG A 72 19.70 -15.49 3.37
C ARG A 72 19.04 -14.60 2.32
N PHE A 73 18.89 -13.34 2.68
CA PHE A 73 18.34 -12.31 1.81
C PHE A 73 19.21 -12.10 0.58
N VAL A 74 18.60 -12.11 -0.61
CA VAL A 74 19.27 -11.79 -1.88
C VAL A 74 18.75 -10.46 -2.42
N ALA A 75 17.42 -10.33 -2.52
CA ALA A 75 16.78 -9.14 -3.05
C ALA A 75 15.32 -9.02 -2.63
N ARG A 76 14.79 -7.80 -2.73
CA ARG A 76 13.38 -7.51 -2.52
C ARG A 76 12.86 -6.56 -3.57
N VAL A 77 11.59 -6.76 -3.92
CA VAL A 77 10.77 -5.82 -4.67
C VAL A 77 9.48 -5.58 -3.91
N ASP A 78 9.02 -4.34 -3.91
CA ASP A 78 7.82 -3.87 -3.23
C ASP A 78 7.34 -2.56 -3.87
N GLN A 79 6.50 -1.80 -3.16
CA GLN A 79 5.94 -0.55 -3.67
C GLN A 79 7.02 0.51 -3.94
N SER A 80 8.07 0.56 -3.11
CA SER A 80 9.15 1.54 -3.24
C SER A 80 10.09 1.23 -4.41
N LYS A 81 10.25 -0.06 -4.69
CA LYS A 81 11.10 -0.57 -5.77
C LYS A 81 10.43 -1.80 -6.39
N SER A 82 9.57 -1.57 -7.38
CA SER A 82 8.75 -2.61 -8.00
C SER A 82 9.52 -3.56 -8.90
N ALA A 83 10.77 -3.26 -9.24
CA ALA A 83 11.63 -4.10 -10.05
C ALA A 83 13.09 -4.09 -9.57
N ASN A 84 13.73 -5.26 -9.63
CA ASN A 84 15.17 -5.42 -9.49
C ASN A 84 15.67 -6.29 -10.65
N LEU A 85 16.01 -5.63 -11.75
CA LEU A 85 16.31 -6.30 -13.03
C LEU A 85 17.65 -7.04 -13.02
N SER A 86 18.62 -6.64 -12.20
CA SER A 86 19.92 -7.33 -12.07
C SER A 86 19.76 -8.76 -11.54
N VAL A 87 18.72 -8.99 -10.74
CA VAL A 87 18.34 -10.31 -10.24
C VAL A 87 17.00 -10.77 -10.80
N GLY A 88 16.56 -10.20 -11.92
CA GLY A 88 15.44 -10.71 -12.71
C GLY A 88 14.11 -10.83 -11.98
N ILE A 89 13.80 -9.95 -11.02
CA ILE A 89 12.50 -9.95 -10.29
C ILE A 89 11.75 -8.63 -10.48
N ARG A 90 10.42 -8.69 -10.55
CA ARG A 90 9.53 -7.52 -10.49
C ARG A 90 8.13 -7.88 -9.99
N ILE A 91 7.35 -6.87 -9.63
CA ILE A 91 5.93 -7.00 -9.30
C ILE A 91 5.14 -6.07 -10.24
N ASN A 92 4.16 -6.65 -10.93
CA ASN A 92 3.18 -5.87 -11.66
C ASN A 92 1.96 -5.62 -10.77
N GLY A 93 1.49 -4.37 -10.76
CA GLY A 93 0.33 -3.98 -9.97
C GLY A 93 0.56 -4.14 -8.47
N VAL A 94 1.66 -3.61 -7.93
CA VAL A 94 2.02 -3.72 -6.49
C VAL A 94 0.89 -3.26 -5.55
N LEU A 95 0.08 -2.31 -6.01
CA LEU A 95 -1.09 -1.75 -5.29
C LEU A 95 -2.43 -2.28 -5.83
N SER A 96 -2.40 -3.20 -6.79
CA SER A 96 -3.59 -3.86 -7.33
C SER A 96 -4.15 -4.85 -6.31
N ALA A 97 -5.47 -5.08 -6.37
CA ALA A 97 -6.10 -6.19 -5.67
C ALA A 97 -5.56 -7.56 -6.13
N LYS A 98 -4.92 -7.61 -7.31
CA LYS A 98 -4.31 -8.81 -7.89
C LYS A 98 -2.87 -8.51 -8.33
N PRO A 99 -1.92 -8.39 -7.39
CA PRO A 99 -0.52 -8.21 -7.73
C PRO A 99 0.04 -9.50 -8.33
N VAL A 100 0.97 -9.35 -9.28
CA VAL A 100 1.64 -10.49 -9.93
C VAL A 100 3.14 -10.35 -9.76
N PHE A 101 3.76 -11.33 -9.10
CA PHE A 101 5.19 -11.48 -9.06
C PHE A 101 5.68 -12.04 -10.40
N GLN A 102 6.77 -11.50 -10.92
CA GLN A 102 7.42 -12.02 -12.10
C GLN A 102 8.90 -12.23 -11.84
N GLN A 103 9.41 -13.38 -12.29
CA GLN A 103 10.82 -13.72 -12.18
C GLN A 103 11.34 -14.39 -13.45
N ARG A 104 12.62 -14.15 -13.76
CA ARG A 104 13.39 -14.88 -14.78
C ARG A 104 14.79 -15.20 -14.24
N SER A 105 15.51 -16.13 -14.88
CA SER A 105 16.96 -16.30 -14.67
C SER A 105 17.68 -15.02 -15.12
N GLN A 106 18.83 -14.68 -14.51
CA GLN A 106 19.49 -13.37 -14.65
C GLN A 106 19.72 -12.98 -16.11
N GLY A 107 19.20 -11.81 -16.53
CA GLY A 107 19.47 -11.19 -17.83
C GLY A 107 19.00 -11.98 -19.06
N GLY A 108 18.97 -11.34 -20.24
CA GLY A 108 18.71 -12.03 -21.51
C GLY A 108 17.22 -12.21 -21.91
N PRO A 109 16.96 -12.97 -22.99
CA PRO A 109 15.62 -13.15 -23.59
C PRO A 109 14.75 -14.16 -22.83
N THR A 110 15.23 -14.71 -21.71
CA THR A 110 14.47 -15.72 -20.95
C THR A 110 13.10 -15.18 -20.55
N PRO A 111 12.01 -15.93 -20.87
CA PRO A 111 10.66 -15.51 -20.56
C PRO A 111 10.45 -15.31 -19.06
N TRP A 112 9.59 -14.34 -18.72
CA TRP A 112 9.18 -14.10 -17.34
C TRP A 112 8.21 -15.18 -16.88
N LYS A 113 8.55 -15.89 -15.81
CA LYS A 113 7.60 -16.73 -15.06
C LYS A 113 6.78 -15.84 -14.15
N SER A 114 5.45 -15.99 -14.20
CA SER A 114 4.53 -15.18 -13.42
C SER A 114 3.88 -16.03 -12.32
N VAL A 115 3.75 -15.44 -11.14
CA VAL A 115 3.12 -16.05 -9.97
C VAL A 115 2.20 -15.02 -9.33
N ALA A 116 0.94 -15.38 -9.11
CA ALA A 116 0.02 -14.52 -8.39
C ALA A 116 0.45 -14.38 -6.92
N PHE A 117 0.28 -13.18 -6.37
CA PHE A 117 0.40 -13.01 -4.92
C PHE A 117 -0.70 -13.80 -4.19
N PRO A 118 -0.44 -14.23 -2.94
CA PRO A 118 -1.50 -14.79 -2.11
C PRO A 118 -2.65 -13.79 -2.05
N ALA A 119 -3.84 -14.27 -2.42
CA ALA A 119 -5.04 -13.46 -2.29
C ALA A 119 -5.22 -13.11 -0.82
N LEU A 120 -5.46 -11.84 -0.54
CA LEU A 120 -6.02 -11.48 0.75
C LEU A 120 -7.44 -12.06 0.80
N SER A 121 -7.87 -12.50 1.97
CA SER A 121 -9.27 -12.87 2.16
C SER A 121 -10.17 -11.70 1.75
N ALA A 122 -11.41 -11.97 1.31
CA ALA A 122 -12.36 -10.92 0.92
C ALA A 122 -12.49 -9.83 2.01
N SER A 123 -12.37 -10.27 3.27
CA SER A 123 -12.29 -9.46 4.48
C SER A 123 -11.06 -8.55 4.60
N CYS A 124 -10.17 -8.50 3.62
CA CYS A 124 -8.89 -7.80 3.66
C CYS A 124 -8.56 -7.08 2.34
N THR A 125 -9.11 -7.53 1.21
CA THR A 125 -9.05 -6.80 -0.09
C THR A 125 -10.17 -5.77 -0.25
N GLN A 126 -11.24 -5.88 0.53
CA GLN A 126 -12.41 -5.02 0.41
C GLN A 126 -13.26 -5.21 1.67
N LYS A 127 -12.92 -4.53 2.75
CA LYS A 127 -13.90 -4.33 3.81
C LYS A 127 -14.56 -2.99 3.60
N GLY A 128 -15.87 -3.02 3.57
CA GLY A 128 -16.67 -1.83 3.70
C GLY A 128 -17.58 -1.54 2.53
N LYS A 129 -18.71 -0.94 2.88
CA LYS A 129 -19.72 -0.49 1.93
C LYS A 129 -19.16 0.74 1.21
N LEU A 130 -19.16 0.74 -0.13
CA LEU A 130 -18.90 1.96 -0.89
C LEU A 130 -19.91 3.02 -0.45
N VAL A 131 -19.44 4.09 0.18
CA VAL A 131 -20.31 5.16 0.68
C VAL A 131 -20.36 6.32 -0.30
N ARG A 132 -19.26 6.61 -0.98
CA ARG A 132 -19.23 7.65 -2.02
C ARG A 132 -18.01 7.51 -2.94
N THR A 133 -18.13 8.13 -4.11
CA THR A 133 -16.99 8.42 -4.99
C THR A 133 -16.79 9.92 -5.02
N GLN A 134 -15.61 10.38 -4.63
CA GLN A 134 -15.24 11.78 -4.62
C GLN A 134 -14.38 12.11 -5.82
N LYS A 135 -14.82 13.06 -6.64
CA LYS A 135 -13.98 13.64 -7.69
C LYS A 135 -12.94 14.56 -7.04
N LEU A 136 -11.67 14.36 -7.35
CA LEU A 136 -10.60 15.23 -6.89
C LEU A 136 -10.32 16.30 -7.97
N ASP A 137 -10.11 15.89 -9.23
CA ASP A 137 -10.07 16.76 -10.42
C ASP A 137 -10.64 16.01 -11.64
N ALA A 138 -10.39 16.51 -12.85
CA ALA A 138 -10.77 15.88 -14.11
C ALA A 138 -10.19 14.47 -14.30
N HIS A 139 -9.01 14.20 -13.75
CA HIS A 139 -8.26 12.94 -13.94
C HIS A 139 -8.17 12.10 -12.68
N GLN A 140 -8.53 12.64 -11.51
CA GLN A 140 -8.37 11.98 -10.23
C GLN A 140 -9.70 11.80 -9.49
N ARG A 141 -9.89 10.62 -8.91
CA ARG A 141 -11.04 10.30 -8.04
C ARG A 141 -10.65 9.40 -6.88
N ALA A 142 -11.36 9.52 -5.76
CA ALA A 142 -11.25 8.63 -4.63
C ALA A 142 -12.57 7.87 -4.44
N GLN A 143 -12.53 6.54 -4.43
CA GLN A 143 -13.67 5.71 -3.99
C GLN A 143 -13.51 5.44 -2.49
N ILE A 144 -14.52 5.76 -1.69
CA ILE A 144 -14.45 5.73 -0.22
C ILE A 144 -15.41 4.67 0.31
N PHE A 145 -14.89 3.80 1.16
CA PHE A 145 -15.55 2.62 1.70
C PHE A 145 -15.64 2.75 3.22
N LYS A 146 -16.82 2.56 3.80
CA LYS A 146 -17.00 2.47 5.27
C LYS A 146 -16.78 1.03 5.70
N VAL A 147 -15.69 0.78 6.43
CA VAL A 147 -15.31 -0.56 6.91
C VAL A 147 -16.06 -0.91 8.19
N ALA A 148 -15.99 -0.01 9.17
CA ALA A 148 -16.62 -0.12 10.48
C ALA A 148 -16.91 1.29 11.01
N ASP A 149 -17.29 1.41 12.29
CA ASP A 149 -17.32 2.72 12.93
C ASP A 149 -15.90 3.25 13.12
N GLN A 150 -15.69 4.54 12.84
CA GLN A 150 -14.38 5.18 12.81
C GLN A 150 -13.28 4.46 11.96
N HIS A 151 -13.68 3.66 10.97
CA HIS A 151 -12.77 2.97 10.06
C HIS A 151 -13.26 3.09 8.62
N TYR A 152 -12.49 3.83 7.81
CA TYR A 152 -12.75 4.01 6.39
C TYR A 152 -11.51 3.68 5.56
N GLN A 153 -11.76 3.31 4.32
CA GLN A 153 -10.72 3.07 3.31
C GLN A 153 -11.02 3.88 2.06
N ALA A 154 -9.97 4.31 1.36
CA ALA A 154 -10.12 4.93 0.05
C ALA A 154 -9.16 4.35 -1.00
N ARG A 155 -9.67 4.25 -2.21
CA ARG A 155 -8.91 3.90 -3.42
C ARG A 155 -8.81 5.16 -4.28
N VAL A 156 -7.61 5.67 -4.45
CA VAL A 156 -7.35 6.88 -5.24
C VAL A 156 -6.88 6.48 -6.63
N PHE A 157 -7.57 6.96 -7.64
CA PHE A 157 -7.32 6.70 -9.04
C PHE A 157 -6.83 7.96 -9.74
N LYS A 158 -5.93 7.79 -10.71
CA LYS A 158 -5.53 8.79 -11.70
C LYS A 158 -5.67 8.17 -13.09
N ASP A 159 -6.40 8.81 -14.00
CA ASP A 159 -6.64 8.31 -15.36
C ASP A 159 -7.17 6.87 -15.36
N ASN A 160 -8.15 6.62 -14.48
CA ASN A 160 -8.74 5.30 -14.19
C ASN A 160 -7.77 4.22 -13.68
N LYS A 161 -6.50 4.55 -13.43
CA LYS A 161 -5.51 3.65 -12.82
C LYS A 161 -5.45 3.89 -11.32
N LEU A 162 -5.50 2.82 -10.54
CA LEU A 162 -5.31 2.89 -9.09
C LEU A 162 -3.88 3.35 -8.79
N VAL A 163 -3.73 4.47 -8.08
CA VAL A 163 -2.44 5.06 -7.73
C VAL A 163 -2.15 5.07 -6.23
N SER A 164 -3.18 5.00 -5.39
CA SER A 164 -2.98 4.90 -3.94
C SER A 164 -4.12 4.15 -3.26
N PHE A 165 -3.78 3.46 -2.18
CA PHE A 165 -4.71 2.93 -1.19
C PHE A 165 -4.51 3.71 0.11
N VAL A 166 -5.60 4.12 0.75
CA VAL A 166 -5.61 4.89 1.99
C VAL A 166 -6.46 4.14 3.00
N ASP A 167 -5.90 3.89 4.18
CA ASP A 167 -6.62 3.30 5.31
C ASP A 167 -6.66 4.35 6.43
N ALA A 168 -7.85 4.60 6.94
CA ALA A 168 -8.11 5.52 8.04
C ALA A 168 -8.83 4.76 9.15
N ASN A 169 -8.04 4.10 9.99
CA ASN A 169 -8.51 3.30 11.13
C ASN A 169 -8.02 3.94 12.43
N VAL A 170 -8.93 4.55 13.21
CA VAL A 170 -8.62 5.37 14.40
C VAL A 170 -7.78 6.63 14.10
N ARG A 171 -6.87 6.58 13.12
CA ARG A 171 -6.03 7.68 12.63
C ARG A 171 -6.36 7.99 11.18
N SER A 172 -6.10 9.23 10.79
CA SER A 172 -6.23 9.67 9.40
C SER A 172 -5.18 9.01 8.51
N GLY A 173 -5.57 8.68 7.28
CA GLY A 173 -4.68 8.20 6.21
C GLY A 173 -4.57 9.23 5.09
N ALA A 174 -3.51 9.17 4.28
CA ALA A 174 -3.33 10.10 3.16
C ALA A 174 -2.78 9.48 1.88
N ALA A 175 -3.01 10.18 0.77
CA ALA A 175 -2.38 9.97 -0.52
C ALA A 175 -1.91 11.31 -1.07
N VAL A 176 -0.75 11.31 -1.76
CA VAL A 176 -0.28 12.46 -2.53
C VAL A 176 -0.10 12.02 -3.98
N VAL A 177 -0.85 12.66 -4.89
CA VAL A 177 -0.86 12.33 -6.31
C VAL A 177 -0.51 13.59 -7.10
N GLY A 178 0.74 13.69 -7.55
CA GLY A 178 1.26 14.92 -8.14
C GLY A 178 1.36 16.04 -7.10
N ASN A 179 0.76 17.20 -7.39
CA ASN A 179 0.72 18.35 -6.46
C ASN A 179 -0.53 18.33 -5.56
N ARG A 180 -1.30 17.25 -5.54
CA ARG A 180 -2.53 17.14 -4.77
C ARG A 180 -2.38 16.18 -3.61
N THR A 181 -2.85 16.63 -2.45
CA THR A 181 -2.96 15.80 -1.26
C THR A 181 -4.42 15.47 -1.00
N PHE A 182 -4.69 14.21 -0.69
CA PHE A 182 -5.96 13.69 -0.24
C PHE A 182 -5.75 13.07 1.15
N VAL A 183 -6.55 13.48 2.13
CA VAL A 183 -6.59 12.89 3.47
C VAL A 183 -7.97 12.30 3.70
N LEU A 184 -8.01 11.08 4.22
CA LEU A 184 -9.20 10.42 4.72
C LEU A 184 -9.10 10.41 6.24
N ILE A 185 -10.06 11.04 6.90
CA ILE A 185 -10.18 11.06 8.37
C ILE A 185 -10.91 9.77 8.78
N SER A 186 -10.62 9.26 9.98
CA SER A 186 -11.25 8.04 10.53
C SER A 186 -12.78 8.17 10.66
N SER A 187 -13.33 9.38 10.77
CA SER A 187 -14.78 9.65 10.70
C SER A 187 -15.39 9.40 9.32
N GLY A 188 -14.56 9.24 8.29
CA GLY A 188 -14.96 9.14 6.89
C GLY A 188 -15.03 10.49 6.18
N GLU A 189 -14.73 11.59 6.87
CA GLU A 189 -14.52 12.90 6.26
C GLU A 189 -13.23 12.92 5.42
N THR A 190 -13.16 13.88 4.51
CA THR A 190 -12.06 13.98 3.56
C THR A 190 -11.61 15.40 3.37
N LEU A 191 -10.31 15.59 3.32
CA LEU A 191 -9.69 16.87 2.99
C LEU A 191 -8.87 16.71 1.72
N THR A 192 -8.93 17.74 0.87
CA THR A 192 -8.17 17.76 -0.38
C THR A 192 -7.65 19.16 -0.63
N TRP A 193 -6.40 19.26 -1.07
CA TRP A 193 -5.78 20.53 -1.41
C TRP A 193 -4.62 20.34 -2.38
N THR A 194 -4.12 21.45 -2.90
CA THR A 194 -2.91 21.50 -3.72
C THR A 194 -1.83 22.34 -3.05
N GLY A 195 -0.57 22.01 -3.31
CA GLY A 195 0.56 22.68 -2.71
C GLY A 195 1.40 21.70 -1.90
N VAL A 196 2.47 21.23 -2.53
CA VAL A 196 3.47 20.37 -1.90
C VAL A 196 4.86 20.98 -2.05
N ALA A 197 5.71 20.78 -1.05
CA ALA A 197 7.13 20.75 -1.28
C ALA A 197 7.42 19.39 -1.92
N GLY A 198 7.86 19.40 -3.19
CA GLY A 198 7.94 18.23 -4.06
C GLY A 198 8.81 17.07 -3.54
N PRO A 199 8.92 15.98 -4.32
CA PRO A 199 9.68 14.81 -3.91
C PRO A 199 11.14 15.17 -3.61
N LYS A 200 11.72 14.51 -2.61
CA LYS A 200 13.06 14.81 -2.07
C LYS A 200 13.19 16.27 -1.64
N ALA A 201 12.19 16.80 -0.95
CA ALA A 201 12.24 18.15 -0.40
C ALA A 201 13.51 18.34 0.44
N LYS A 202 14.09 19.55 0.40
CA LYS A 202 15.31 19.90 1.13
C LYS A 202 15.15 19.59 2.62
N LEU A 203 16.12 18.94 3.25
CA LEU A 203 16.07 18.71 4.69
C LEU A 203 16.20 20.03 5.45
N GLY A 204 15.53 20.15 6.60
CA GLY A 204 15.49 21.38 7.39
C GLY A 204 14.08 21.78 7.79
N ARG A 205 13.90 23.07 8.09
CA ARG A 205 12.66 23.64 8.62
C ARG A 205 11.79 24.20 7.49
N TYR A 206 10.50 23.95 7.59
CA TYR A 206 9.47 24.48 6.71
C TYR A 206 8.46 25.27 7.52
N LYS A 207 7.85 26.28 6.90
CA LYS A 207 6.75 27.07 7.46
C LYS A 207 5.46 26.78 6.69
N LEU A 208 4.37 26.53 7.41
CA LEU A 208 3.02 26.48 6.86
C LEU A 208 2.37 27.88 6.88
N VAL A 209 1.21 28.01 6.25
CA VAL A 209 0.55 29.32 6.08
C VAL A 209 0.16 30.00 7.40
N ASN A 210 -0.16 29.24 8.45
CA ASN A 210 -0.42 29.76 9.80
C ASN A 210 0.86 29.93 10.65
N GLY A 211 2.04 29.70 10.07
CA GLY A 211 3.31 29.82 10.79
C GLY A 211 3.75 28.59 11.56
N VAL A 212 2.96 27.50 11.57
CA VAL A 212 3.41 26.19 12.07
C VAL A 212 4.71 25.80 11.38
N LYS A 213 5.67 25.30 12.16
CA LYS A 213 6.97 24.87 11.67
C LYS A 213 7.01 23.36 11.56
N VAL A 214 7.55 22.85 10.47
CA VAL A 214 7.77 21.41 10.26
C VAL A 214 9.25 21.17 9.99
N LYS A 215 9.92 20.40 10.83
CA LYS A 215 11.29 19.94 10.57
C LYS A 215 11.24 18.64 9.78
N LEU A 216 11.78 18.66 8.56
CA LEU A 216 11.97 17.50 7.71
C LEU A 216 13.37 16.93 7.94
N VAL A 217 13.43 15.66 8.33
CA VAL A 217 14.66 14.89 8.54
C VAL A 217 14.68 13.66 7.65
N HIS A 218 15.85 13.03 7.51
CA HIS A 218 15.99 11.76 6.82
C HIS A 218 16.90 10.84 7.62
N ASP A 219 16.39 9.66 7.94
CA ASP A 219 17.13 8.59 8.61
C ASP A 219 17.39 7.45 7.61
N LYS A 220 18.60 6.89 7.62
CA LYS A 220 19.01 5.85 6.66
C LYS A 220 18.17 4.57 6.75
N LYS A 221 17.62 4.25 7.92
CA LYS A 221 16.83 3.03 8.17
C LYS A 221 15.33 3.30 8.13
N LYS A 222 14.89 4.48 8.58
CA LYS A 222 13.48 4.85 8.75
C LYS A 222 12.92 5.72 7.62
N GLY A 223 13.77 6.23 6.74
CA GLY A 223 13.39 7.12 5.64
C GLY A 223 13.14 8.55 6.10
N TYR A 224 12.28 9.26 5.38
CA TYR A 224 11.91 10.64 5.72
C TYR A 224 11.09 10.69 7.02
N GLY A 225 11.36 11.68 7.85
CA GLY A 225 10.59 11.97 9.05
C GLY A 225 10.21 13.44 9.16
N ALA A 226 9.06 13.72 9.77
CA ALA A 226 8.58 15.07 10.04
C ALA A 226 8.37 15.29 11.53
N GLN A 227 8.76 16.47 12.01
CA GLN A 227 8.50 16.95 13.36
C GLN A 227 7.67 18.24 13.27
N GLY A 228 6.48 18.25 13.84
CA GLY A 228 5.64 19.45 13.90
C GLY A 228 5.93 20.27 15.16
N THR A 229 6.02 21.59 15.00
CA THR A 229 6.02 22.57 16.10
C THR A 229 4.86 23.55 15.89
N THR A 230 3.94 23.52 16.84
CA THR A 230 2.64 24.20 16.80
C THR A 230 2.48 25.10 18.02
N GLY A 231 1.33 25.76 18.18
CA GLY A 231 0.98 26.47 19.42
C GLY A 231 0.91 25.54 20.65
N HIS A 232 0.70 24.23 20.44
CA HIS A 232 0.63 23.22 21.50
C HIS A 232 2.00 22.59 21.83
N GLY A 233 3.09 23.08 21.22
CA GLY A 233 4.45 22.60 21.45
C GLY A 233 5.01 21.79 20.28
N THR A 234 6.08 21.04 20.56
CA THR A 234 6.81 20.26 19.56
C THR A 234 6.53 18.78 19.72
N PHE A 235 6.03 18.15 18.66
CA PHE A 235 5.70 16.74 18.65
C PHE A 235 6.93 15.86 18.36
N PRO A 236 6.89 14.55 18.66
CA PRO A 236 7.91 13.60 18.24
C PRO A 236 8.02 13.51 16.71
N VAL A 237 9.19 13.07 16.22
CA VAL A 237 9.40 12.81 14.79
C VAL A 237 8.58 11.59 14.37
N VAL A 238 7.74 11.75 13.35
CA VAL A 238 7.00 10.66 12.70
C VAL A 238 7.64 10.33 11.36
N TYR A 239 8.01 9.07 11.17
CA TYR A 239 8.68 8.59 9.95
C TYR A 239 7.69 7.99 8.96
N ALA A 240 7.93 8.22 7.67
CA ALA A 240 7.16 7.70 6.54
C ALA A 240 7.97 6.63 5.79
N PRO A 241 8.13 5.39 6.31
CA PRO A 241 8.99 4.39 5.69
C PRO A 241 8.43 3.83 4.38
N ALA A 242 7.11 3.82 4.21
CA ALA A 242 6.45 3.22 3.04
C ALA A 242 5.24 4.03 2.56
N ARG A 243 4.39 4.48 3.50
CA ARG A 243 3.16 5.23 3.22
C ARG A 243 3.25 6.67 3.69
N PRO A 244 2.40 7.55 3.14
CA PRO A 244 2.21 8.87 3.72
C PRO A 244 1.78 8.77 5.18
N VAL A 245 2.41 9.56 6.04
CA VAL A 245 1.98 9.77 7.43
C VAL A 245 1.26 11.09 7.56
N VAL A 246 0.29 11.12 8.47
CA VAL A 246 -0.50 12.31 8.80
C VAL A 246 -0.17 12.72 10.23
N LEU A 247 0.37 13.93 10.39
CA LEU A 247 0.44 14.60 11.68
C LEU A 247 -0.73 15.58 11.72
N GLN A 248 -1.49 15.56 12.81
CA GLN A 248 -2.72 16.35 12.93
C GLN A 248 -2.77 17.00 14.31
N ASP A 249 -3.09 18.28 14.33
CA ASP A 249 -3.58 19.01 15.50
C ASP A 249 -4.96 19.63 15.16
N ASP A 250 -5.49 20.47 16.05
CA ASP A 250 -6.83 21.06 15.92
C ASP A 250 -6.94 22.07 14.75
N ALA A 251 -5.82 22.64 14.28
CA ALA A 251 -5.78 23.69 13.27
C ALA A 251 -5.06 23.30 11.97
N THR A 252 -4.31 22.20 11.99
CA THR A 252 -3.27 21.89 11.01
C THR A 252 -3.17 20.39 10.78
N ILE A 253 -3.03 20.02 9.51
CA ILE A 253 -2.66 18.68 9.08
C ILE A 253 -1.39 18.76 8.25
N VAL A 254 -0.45 17.87 8.54
CA VAL A 254 0.80 17.71 7.77
C VAL A 254 0.83 16.30 7.21
N VAL A 255 1.07 16.20 5.91
CA VAL A 255 1.26 14.93 5.21
C VAL A 255 2.71 14.84 4.75
N LEU A 256 3.39 13.76 5.14
CA LEU A 256 4.74 13.43 4.68
C LEU A 256 4.71 12.08 3.97
N THR A 257 5.17 12.03 2.73
CA THR A 257 5.32 10.77 1.98
C THR A 257 6.70 10.14 2.17
N SER A 258 6.81 8.85 1.80
CA SER A 258 8.07 8.09 1.85
C SER A 258 9.15 8.58 0.89
N ASN A 259 8.80 9.38 -0.12
CA ASN A 259 9.76 10.01 -1.02
C ASN A 259 10.12 11.45 -0.60
N GLY A 260 9.71 11.88 0.59
CA GLY A 260 10.02 13.21 1.14
C GLY A 260 9.19 14.35 0.56
N THR A 261 8.04 14.05 -0.05
CA THR A 261 7.06 15.09 -0.41
C THR A 261 6.36 15.53 0.86
N LEU A 262 6.35 16.84 1.12
CA LEU A 262 5.74 17.44 2.31
C LEU A 262 4.57 18.34 1.89
N SER A 263 3.44 18.20 2.58
CA SER A 263 2.26 19.02 2.34
C SER A 263 1.62 19.42 3.66
N GLY A 264 1.04 20.61 3.71
CA GLY A 264 0.33 21.12 4.88
C GLY A 264 -1.05 21.63 4.50
N TYR A 265 -2.01 21.34 5.36
CA TYR A 265 -3.36 21.88 5.33
C TYR A 265 -3.60 22.66 6.62
N VAL A 266 -4.18 23.85 6.50
CA VAL A 266 -4.57 24.68 7.65
C VAL A 266 -6.04 25.02 7.54
N TYR A 267 -6.83 24.70 8.57
CA TYR A 267 -8.26 24.98 8.56
C TYR A 267 -8.54 26.49 8.42
N GLY A 268 -9.55 26.83 7.62
CA GLY A 268 -9.98 28.21 7.39
C GLY A 268 -9.01 29.07 6.56
N GLN A 269 -7.91 28.51 6.03
CA GLN A 269 -6.90 29.25 5.29
C GLN A 269 -6.82 28.84 3.82
N LYS A 270 -6.33 29.75 2.97
CA LYS A 270 -5.97 29.40 1.59
C LYS A 270 -4.69 28.58 1.59
N GLN A 271 -4.79 27.34 1.12
CA GLN A 271 -3.68 26.39 1.14
C GLN A 271 -2.54 26.83 0.23
N LYS A 272 -1.29 26.65 0.69
CA LYS A 272 -0.05 26.91 -0.06
C LYS A 272 0.96 25.80 0.21
N ALA A 273 1.91 25.64 -0.69
CA ALA A 273 3.05 24.76 -0.45
C ALA A 273 3.84 25.21 0.79
N PRO A 274 4.35 24.27 1.61
CA PRO A 274 5.27 24.58 2.70
C PRO A 274 6.50 25.35 2.21
N VAL A 275 6.88 26.41 2.92
CA VAL A 275 8.00 27.28 2.55
C VAL A 275 9.26 26.87 3.31
N TYR A 276 10.36 26.62 2.60
CA TYR A 276 11.63 26.27 3.23
C TYR A 276 12.27 27.46 3.94
N LEU A 277 12.73 27.25 5.19
CA LEU A 277 13.35 28.25 6.04
C LEU A 277 14.87 28.06 6.24
N GLY A 278 15.44 26.96 5.75
CA GLY A 278 16.83 26.56 6.04
C GLY A 278 16.93 25.38 7.01
N ALA A 279 18.13 24.85 7.18
CA ALA A 279 18.44 23.76 8.11
C ALA A 279 18.17 24.17 9.57
#